data_AF-A0A022QLG4-F1
#
_entry.id   AF-A0A022QLG4-F1
#
_cell.length_a   1.000
_cell.length_b   1.000
_cell.length_c   1.000
_cell.angle_alpha   90.00
_cell.angle_beta   90.00
_cell.angle_gamma   90.00
#
_symmetry.space_group_name_H-M   'P 1'
#
loop_
_entity.id
_entity.type
_entity.pdbx_description
1 polymer ?
#
loop_
_entity_poly.entity_id
_entity_poly.type
_entity_poly.pdbx_seq_one_letter_code
_entity_poly.pdbx_strand_id
1 'polypeptide(L)'
;IVSTTNNGGLPNFSIPEDLSAYDGLELRVKGNGLRYKLIIRTSRDWDTVGYTVGFDTVKDQWQSLMFSKFEYDGKLNPTFLEGPFQLPVSAIRAYLKEPVTPRFVHVGSAGVTRPDRPGLDLSKQPPAVRLNKELDFILTYKLKGEDLIRESGIPYTIIRPCALTEEPAGADLIVEQGDNITGKISRDEVARMCIAALESPYACDKTFEVKSVIPFSEPYTVDPENPPPEKDYNVYFQTLKDGITGKESLEQSAPPVPV
;
A
#
# COMPACT_ATOMS: atom_id res chain seq x y z
N ILE A 1 8.20 18.41 -17.56
CA ILE A 1 9.39 19.11 -18.11
C ILE A 1 8.94 20.46 -18.67
N VAL A 2 9.71 21.52 -18.45
CA VAL A 2 9.51 22.85 -19.06
C VAL A 2 10.32 22.91 -20.36
N SER A 3 9.71 23.30 -21.48
CA SER A 3 10.34 23.35 -22.80
C SER A 3 9.76 24.44 -23.70
N THR A 4 10.38 24.67 -24.86
CA THR A 4 9.77 25.51 -25.91
C THR A 4 8.44 24.93 -26.41
N THR A 5 8.29 23.61 -26.43
CA THR A 5 7.07 22.89 -26.84
C THR A 5 5.84 23.17 -25.96
N ASN A 6 6.03 23.68 -24.73
CA ASN A 6 4.94 24.10 -23.85
C ASN A 6 5.07 25.58 -23.43
N ASN A 7 5.70 26.41 -24.27
CA ASN A 7 5.91 27.85 -24.04
C ASN A 7 6.57 28.19 -22.70
N GLY A 8 7.37 27.27 -22.15
CA GLY A 8 8.03 27.43 -20.85
C GLY A 8 7.19 27.00 -19.63
N GLY A 9 5.98 26.46 -19.83
CA GLY A 9 5.00 26.24 -18.76
C GLY A 9 4.99 24.88 -18.08
N LEU A 10 4.27 24.81 -16.95
CA LEU A 10 3.73 23.58 -16.38
C LEU A 10 2.32 23.29 -16.92
N PRO A 11 1.83 22.03 -16.82
CA PRO A 11 0.40 21.77 -16.71
C PRO A 11 -0.20 22.46 -15.47
N ASN A 12 -1.34 23.10 -15.62
CA ASN A 12 -2.09 23.66 -14.48
C ASN A 12 -2.78 22.53 -13.69
N PHE A 13 -2.96 22.72 -12.37
CA PHE A 13 -3.77 21.80 -11.55
C PHE A 13 -5.24 21.84 -11.95
N SER A 14 -5.86 20.66 -12.08
CA SER A 14 -7.27 20.49 -12.49
C SER A 14 -8.27 20.82 -11.38
N ILE A 15 -7.81 20.93 -10.13
CA ILE A 15 -8.53 21.40 -8.94
C ILE A 15 -7.62 22.45 -8.26
N PRO A 16 -8.13 23.54 -7.66
CA PRO A 16 -7.30 24.45 -6.86
C PRO A 16 -7.00 23.80 -5.50
N GLU A 17 -5.73 23.69 -5.14
CA GLU A 17 -5.33 23.14 -3.84
C GLU A 17 -5.43 24.19 -2.73
N ASP A 18 -5.97 23.82 -1.57
CA ASP A 18 -5.93 24.67 -0.36
C ASP A 18 -4.58 24.47 0.35
N LEU A 19 -3.76 25.52 0.31
CA LEU A 19 -2.44 25.55 0.93
C LEU A 19 -2.41 26.34 2.25
N SER A 20 -3.56 26.72 2.80
CA SER A 20 -3.67 27.56 4.02
C SER A 20 -3.02 26.95 5.27
N ALA A 21 -2.80 25.64 5.28
CA ALA A 21 -2.13 24.90 6.37
C ALA A 21 -0.59 24.89 6.30
N TYR A 22 0.04 25.54 5.31
CA TYR A 22 1.49 25.47 5.06
C TYR A 22 2.18 26.84 5.00
N ASP A 23 3.40 26.94 5.53
CA ASP A 23 4.16 28.20 5.60
C ASP A 23 4.91 28.60 4.31
N GLY A 24 5.03 27.69 3.34
CA GLY A 24 5.77 27.91 2.10
C GLY A 24 5.86 26.67 1.21
N LEU A 25 6.58 26.80 0.09
CA LEU A 25 6.77 25.77 -0.92
C LEU A 25 8.28 25.55 -1.18
N GLU A 26 8.80 24.36 -0.89
CA GLU A 26 10.16 23.98 -1.31
C GLU A 26 10.15 23.49 -2.77
N LEU A 27 11.24 23.74 -3.45
CA LEU A 27 11.58 23.17 -4.74
C LEU A 27 13.03 22.67 -4.73
N ARG A 28 13.29 21.52 -5.35
CA ARG A 28 14.62 21.08 -5.77
C ARG A 28 14.77 20.98 -7.30
N VAL A 29 15.70 21.73 -7.89
CA VAL A 29 16.04 21.71 -9.34
C VAL A 29 17.47 21.28 -9.60
N LYS A 30 17.74 20.69 -10.78
CA LYS A 30 19.10 20.57 -11.33
C LYS A 30 19.34 21.69 -12.35
N GLY A 31 20.40 22.47 -12.14
CA GLY A 31 20.73 23.65 -12.93
C GLY A 31 21.47 23.38 -14.23
N ASN A 32 21.45 24.38 -15.13
CA ASN A 32 22.12 24.32 -16.44
C ASN A 32 22.96 25.57 -16.77
N GLY A 33 23.04 26.55 -15.87
CA GLY A 33 23.75 27.82 -16.10
C GLY A 33 22.83 28.97 -16.53
N LEU A 34 21.52 28.72 -16.69
CA LEU A 34 20.55 29.74 -17.12
C LEU A 34 19.75 30.30 -15.94
N ARG A 35 19.27 31.53 -16.12
CA ARG A 35 18.25 32.17 -15.29
C ARG A 35 16.87 31.68 -15.69
N TYR A 36 16.05 31.32 -14.70
CA TYR A 36 14.66 30.92 -14.88
C TYR A 36 13.72 31.96 -14.25
N LYS A 37 12.64 32.27 -14.97
CA LYS A 37 11.45 32.90 -14.39
C LYS A 37 10.41 31.83 -14.11
N LEU A 38 9.70 32.05 -13.02
CA LEU A 38 8.68 31.21 -12.41
C LEU A 38 7.40 32.17 -12.43
N ILE A 39 6.15 31.65 -12.47
CA ILE A 39 4.80 32.31 -12.38
C ILE A 39 3.74 31.43 -11.62
N ILE A 40 3.34 31.76 -10.38
CA ILE A 40 2.25 31.07 -9.63
C ILE A 40 0.98 31.89 -9.82
N ARG A 41 -0.20 31.28 -9.71
CA ARG A 41 -1.49 32.00 -9.63
C ARG A 41 -2.40 31.32 -8.62
N THR A 42 -3.22 32.11 -7.93
CA THR A 42 -4.24 31.64 -6.99
C THR A 42 -5.65 31.58 -7.59
N SER A 43 -5.83 32.05 -8.84
CA SER A 43 -7.07 31.87 -9.61
C SER A 43 -6.78 31.26 -10.99
N ARG A 44 -7.86 30.86 -11.67
CA ARG A 44 -7.88 30.26 -13.01
C ARG A 44 -8.04 31.30 -14.12
N ASP A 45 -8.51 32.50 -13.80
CA ASP A 45 -8.77 33.54 -14.80
C ASP A 45 -7.44 34.02 -15.39
N TRP A 46 -7.42 34.26 -16.70
CA TRP A 46 -6.19 34.50 -17.44
C TRP A 46 -5.48 35.81 -17.07
N ASP A 47 -6.24 36.81 -16.64
CA ASP A 47 -5.79 38.14 -16.20
C ASP A 47 -5.77 38.26 -14.66
N THR A 48 -4.91 37.46 -14.02
CA THR A 48 -4.80 37.37 -12.55
C THR A 48 -3.35 37.51 -12.05
N VAL A 49 -3.25 38.02 -10.82
CA VAL A 49 -2.01 38.24 -10.04
C VAL A 49 -1.28 36.91 -9.76
N GLY A 50 0.06 36.98 -9.58
CA GLY A 50 0.90 35.84 -9.19
C GLY A 50 2.03 36.17 -8.20
N TYR A 51 2.42 35.18 -7.36
CA TYR A 51 3.39 35.17 -6.21
C TYR A 51 4.72 34.42 -6.54
N THR A 52 5.88 34.62 -5.84
CA THR A 52 7.21 35.13 -6.39
C THR A 52 8.50 34.29 -6.60
N VAL A 53 9.22 34.48 -7.75
CA VAL A 53 10.70 34.72 -7.95
C VAL A 53 11.17 34.74 -9.45
N GLY A 54 12.39 35.22 -9.71
CA GLY A 54 13.24 34.76 -10.84
C GLY A 54 14.66 34.43 -10.36
N PHE A 55 15.17 33.22 -10.65
CA PHE A 55 16.34 32.61 -10.01
C PHE A 55 17.42 32.16 -11.00
N ASP A 56 18.68 32.18 -10.59
CA ASP A 56 19.81 31.69 -11.38
C ASP A 56 20.16 30.23 -11.02
N THR A 57 20.56 29.44 -12.01
CA THR A 57 20.95 28.03 -11.79
C THR A 57 22.42 27.81 -12.12
N VAL A 58 23.13 27.10 -11.25
CA VAL A 58 24.52 26.69 -11.49
C VAL A 58 24.51 25.41 -12.34
N LYS A 59 25.28 25.41 -13.43
CA LYS A 59 25.31 24.27 -14.36
C LYS A 59 25.68 22.97 -13.64
N ASP A 60 24.86 21.95 -13.87
CA ASP A 60 24.99 20.58 -13.37
C ASP A 60 24.85 20.38 -11.85
N GLN A 61 24.59 21.43 -11.07
CA GLN A 61 24.36 21.32 -9.62
C GLN A 61 22.87 21.14 -9.26
N TRP A 62 22.60 20.48 -8.14
CA TRP A 62 21.27 20.48 -7.52
C TRP A 62 21.15 21.67 -6.56
N GLN A 63 20.08 22.45 -6.69
CA GLN A 63 19.73 23.54 -5.80
C GLN A 63 18.34 23.28 -5.21
N SER A 64 18.21 23.40 -3.89
CA SER A 64 16.93 23.67 -3.26
C SER A 64 16.66 25.18 -3.27
N LEU A 65 15.41 25.55 -3.51
CA LEU A 65 14.91 26.90 -3.67
C LEU A 65 13.63 27.01 -2.83
N MET A 66 13.69 27.83 -1.79
CA MET A 66 12.63 27.94 -0.78
C MET A 66 11.72 29.13 -1.08
N PHE A 67 10.46 28.87 -1.40
CA PHE A 67 9.44 29.90 -1.64
C PHE A 67 8.51 29.97 -0.44
N SER A 68 9.09 30.49 0.63
CA SER A 68 8.54 30.55 1.98
C SER A 68 8.75 31.95 2.54
N LYS A 69 7.87 32.38 3.44
CA LYS A 69 8.12 33.59 4.24
C LYS A 69 9.29 33.41 5.22
N PHE A 70 9.68 32.15 5.49
CA PHE A 70 10.76 31.77 6.40
C PHE A 70 11.91 31.01 5.70
N GLU A 71 13.12 31.23 6.18
CA GLU A 71 14.31 30.42 5.93
C GLU A 71 14.20 29.00 6.53
N TYR A 72 15.12 28.12 6.15
CA TYR A 72 15.24 26.77 6.72
C TYR A 72 15.44 26.77 8.26
N ASP A 73 15.98 27.84 8.84
CA ASP A 73 16.16 28.00 10.29
C ASP A 73 14.98 28.68 11.01
N GLY A 74 13.87 28.91 10.30
CA GLY A 74 12.64 29.49 10.84
C GLY A 74 12.65 31.03 10.96
N LYS A 75 13.73 31.73 10.58
CA LYS A 75 13.74 33.20 10.53
C LYS A 75 13.02 33.73 9.29
N LEU A 76 12.52 34.97 9.32
CA LEU A 76 11.94 35.61 8.13
C LEU A 76 12.99 35.72 7.00
N ASN A 77 12.64 35.29 5.78
CA ASN A 77 13.55 35.33 4.63
C ASN A 77 13.84 36.81 4.23
N PRO A 78 15.10 37.28 4.29
CA PRO A 78 15.44 38.68 4.04
C PRO A 78 15.40 39.08 2.57
N THR A 79 15.15 38.13 1.66
CA THR A 79 14.97 38.36 0.21
C THR A 79 13.52 38.25 -0.25
N PHE A 80 12.58 37.98 0.68
CA PHE A 80 11.15 37.88 0.38
C PHE A 80 10.57 39.22 -0.14
N LEU A 81 9.96 39.15 -1.32
CA LEU A 81 9.29 40.25 -2.04
C LEU A 81 8.10 39.68 -2.85
N GLU A 82 7.13 40.51 -3.23
CA GLU A 82 5.95 40.10 -4.01
C GLU A 82 6.17 40.26 -5.55
N GLY A 83 5.84 39.24 -6.36
CA GLY A 83 6.12 39.03 -7.82
C GLY A 83 5.77 37.57 -8.25
N PRO A 84 6.14 36.93 -9.40
CA PRO A 84 5.58 35.59 -9.83
C PRO A 84 6.52 34.31 -9.82
N PHE A 85 6.04 33.03 -9.66
CA PHE A 85 6.78 31.70 -9.50
C PHE A 85 6.00 30.32 -9.87
N GLN A 86 5.90 29.33 -10.85
CA GLN A 86 6.25 28.54 -12.12
C GLN A 86 7.53 27.67 -12.41
N LEU A 87 7.36 26.35 -12.56
CA LEU A 87 8.39 25.36 -12.17
C LEU A 87 8.34 23.97 -12.87
N PRO A 88 9.37 23.39 -13.52
CA PRO A 88 9.36 21.95 -13.82
C PRO A 88 9.34 21.03 -12.58
N VAL A 89 8.29 20.18 -12.45
CA VAL A 89 8.19 19.05 -11.51
C VAL A 89 8.18 17.72 -12.28
N SER A 90 8.71 16.63 -11.69
CA SER A 90 8.77 15.29 -12.28
C SER A 90 7.69 14.33 -11.76
N ALA A 91 7.44 14.36 -10.45
CA ALA A 91 6.32 13.70 -9.79
C ALA A 91 5.95 14.47 -8.51
N ILE A 92 4.66 14.54 -8.21
CA ILE A 92 4.16 14.91 -6.88
C ILE A 92 3.62 13.60 -6.28
N ARG A 93 4.01 13.30 -5.04
CA ARG A 93 3.56 12.13 -4.30
C ARG A 93 3.22 12.56 -2.88
N ALA A 94 2.06 12.15 -2.39
CA ALA A 94 1.84 12.08 -0.96
C ALA A 94 2.67 10.93 -0.40
N TYR A 95 3.35 11.16 0.72
CA TYR A 95 4.05 10.13 1.47
C TYR A 95 3.28 9.90 2.78
N LEU A 96 3.08 8.63 3.14
CA LEU A 96 2.59 8.30 4.47
C LEU A 96 3.74 8.47 5.48
N LYS A 97 3.41 8.84 6.71
CA LYS A 97 4.41 8.96 7.78
C LYS A 97 4.89 7.57 8.17
N GLU A 98 6.20 7.36 8.15
CA GLU A 98 6.81 6.10 8.60
C GLU A 98 6.63 5.88 10.12
N PRO A 99 6.46 4.61 10.57
CA PRO A 99 6.39 3.41 9.74
C PRO A 99 5.01 3.26 9.07
N VAL A 100 4.96 2.97 7.78
CA VAL A 100 3.69 2.75 7.07
C VAL A 100 2.95 1.53 7.63
N THR A 101 1.65 1.70 7.90
CA THR A 101 0.74 0.61 8.30
C THR A 101 -0.37 0.41 7.26
N PRO A 102 -0.92 -0.82 7.14
CA PRO A 102 -2.03 -1.13 6.24
C PRO A 102 -3.17 -0.12 6.33
N ARG A 103 -3.57 0.43 5.19
CA ARG A 103 -4.75 1.30 5.02
C ARG A 103 -5.96 0.52 4.51
N PHE A 104 -5.76 -0.71 4.03
CA PHE A 104 -6.81 -1.64 3.63
C PHE A 104 -6.50 -3.07 4.11
N VAL A 105 -7.41 -3.70 4.85
CA VAL A 105 -7.28 -5.11 5.25
C VAL A 105 -8.37 -5.93 4.59
N HIS A 106 -7.98 -7.00 3.90
CA HIS A 106 -8.86 -7.85 3.12
C HIS A 106 -8.90 -9.27 3.65
N VAL A 107 -10.11 -9.79 3.88
CA VAL A 107 -10.34 -11.20 4.22
C VAL A 107 -10.53 -12.01 2.93
N GLY A 108 -9.41 -12.57 2.45
CA GLY A 108 -9.32 -13.44 1.28
C GLY A 108 -9.90 -14.84 1.56
N SER A 109 -9.17 -15.89 1.21
CA SER A 109 -9.42 -17.26 1.69
C SER A 109 -8.15 -18.08 1.54
N ALA A 110 -7.88 -19.02 2.43
CA ALA A 110 -6.93 -20.09 2.10
C ALA A 110 -7.49 -20.89 0.91
N GLY A 111 -6.61 -21.37 0.04
CA GLY A 111 -6.97 -22.14 -1.15
C GLY A 111 -7.15 -21.34 -2.44
N VAL A 112 -7.03 -20.01 -2.45
CA VAL A 112 -7.32 -19.19 -3.65
C VAL A 112 -6.40 -19.44 -4.85
N THR A 113 -5.15 -19.88 -4.67
CA THR A 113 -4.26 -20.26 -5.79
C THR A 113 -4.29 -21.76 -6.10
N ARG A 114 -5.00 -22.57 -5.31
CA ARG A 114 -4.93 -24.05 -5.37
C ARG A 114 -5.72 -24.72 -6.51
N PRO A 115 -6.91 -24.25 -6.97
CA PRO A 115 -7.65 -24.91 -8.05
C PRO A 115 -6.84 -25.10 -9.32
N ASP A 116 -6.00 -24.13 -9.66
CA ASP A 116 -5.21 -24.07 -10.90
C ASP A 116 -3.73 -24.48 -10.69
N ARG A 117 -3.36 -24.96 -9.49
CA ARG A 117 -1.96 -25.22 -9.11
C ARG A 117 -1.40 -26.49 -9.74
N PRO A 118 -0.34 -26.43 -10.58
CA PRO A 118 0.25 -27.60 -11.22
C PRO A 118 0.67 -28.69 -10.23
N GLY A 119 0.35 -29.94 -10.55
CA GLY A 119 0.74 -31.10 -9.75
C GLY A 119 0.01 -31.27 -8.41
N LEU A 120 -0.94 -30.41 -8.06
CA LEU A 120 -1.70 -30.52 -6.81
C LEU A 120 -2.71 -31.68 -6.87
N ASP A 121 -2.64 -32.60 -5.91
CA ASP A 121 -3.66 -33.63 -5.75
C ASP A 121 -4.96 -33.00 -5.20
N LEU A 122 -5.85 -32.64 -6.13
CA LEU A 122 -7.16 -32.08 -5.83
C LEU A 122 -7.99 -33.00 -4.93
N SER A 123 -7.88 -34.33 -5.03
CA SER A 123 -8.73 -35.27 -4.26
C SER A 123 -8.61 -35.09 -2.74
N LYS A 124 -7.44 -34.60 -2.27
CA LYS A 124 -7.12 -34.33 -0.86
C LYS A 124 -7.43 -32.90 -0.41
N GLN A 125 -7.89 -32.02 -1.31
CA GLN A 125 -8.13 -30.60 -0.99
C GLN A 125 -9.52 -30.36 -0.34
N PRO A 126 -9.70 -29.23 0.37
CA PRO A 126 -11.01 -28.83 0.90
C PRO A 126 -12.08 -28.72 -0.20
N PRO A 127 -13.38 -28.89 0.13
CA PRO A 127 -14.47 -28.81 -0.85
C PRO A 127 -14.45 -27.54 -1.71
N ALA A 128 -14.13 -26.38 -1.13
CA ALA A 128 -14.06 -25.12 -1.86
C ALA A 128 -13.02 -25.12 -3.00
N VAL A 129 -11.90 -25.83 -2.84
CA VAL A 129 -10.86 -25.98 -3.86
C VAL A 129 -11.27 -27.02 -4.90
N ARG A 130 -11.76 -28.19 -4.44
CA ARG A 130 -12.20 -29.29 -5.33
C ARG A 130 -13.37 -28.93 -6.22
N LEU A 131 -14.31 -28.15 -5.67
CA LEU A 131 -15.59 -27.83 -6.28
C LEU A 131 -15.64 -26.35 -6.71
N ASN A 132 -14.48 -25.71 -6.94
CA ASN A 132 -14.43 -24.28 -7.27
C ASN A 132 -15.27 -23.94 -8.51
N LYS A 133 -15.35 -24.84 -9.49
CA LYS A 133 -16.18 -24.68 -10.69
C LYS A 133 -17.67 -24.78 -10.40
N GLU A 134 -18.07 -25.72 -9.55
CA GLU A 134 -19.44 -25.96 -9.08
C GLU A 134 -19.90 -24.90 -8.06
N LEU A 135 -18.96 -24.11 -7.54
CA LEU A 135 -19.16 -22.96 -6.66
C LEU A 135 -18.90 -21.63 -7.42
N ASP A 136 -19.27 -21.58 -8.70
CA ASP A 136 -19.20 -20.42 -9.60
C ASP A 136 -17.86 -19.66 -9.60
N PHE A 137 -16.76 -20.41 -9.47
CA PHE A 137 -15.38 -19.92 -9.43
C PHE A 137 -15.08 -18.94 -8.29
N ILE A 138 -15.76 -19.09 -7.13
CA ILE A 138 -15.61 -18.23 -5.95
C ILE A 138 -14.16 -17.98 -5.51
N LEU A 139 -13.28 -18.99 -5.56
CA LEU A 139 -11.87 -18.82 -5.17
C LEU A 139 -11.09 -18.05 -6.24
N THR A 140 -11.39 -18.25 -7.52
CA THR A 140 -10.79 -17.51 -8.64
C THR A 140 -11.20 -16.03 -8.61
N TYR A 141 -12.44 -15.71 -8.22
CA TYR A 141 -12.87 -14.33 -8.03
C TYR A 141 -12.28 -13.70 -6.76
N LYS A 142 -12.10 -14.45 -5.66
CA LYS A 142 -11.31 -13.98 -4.50
C LYS A 142 -9.86 -13.68 -4.88
N LEU A 143 -9.20 -14.55 -5.67
CA LEU A 143 -7.83 -14.30 -6.12
C LEU A 143 -7.72 -13.02 -6.96
N LYS A 144 -8.66 -12.78 -7.87
CA LYS A 144 -8.74 -11.54 -8.67
C LYS A 144 -8.98 -10.30 -7.80
N GLY A 145 -9.82 -10.40 -6.78
CA GLY A 145 -10.03 -9.32 -5.81
C GLY A 145 -8.77 -8.98 -5.03
N GLU A 146 -8.05 -10.00 -4.57
CA GLU A 146 -6.73 -9.84 -3.94
C GLU A 146 -5.68 -9.23 -4.89
N ASP A 147 -5.65 -9.64 -6.17
CA ASP A 147 -4.71 -9.10 -7.16
C ASP A 147 -4.95 -7.60 -7.39
N LEU A 148 -6.21 -7.18 -7.56
CA LEU A 148 -6.55 -5.76 -7.71
C LEU A 148 -6.14 -4.91 -6.48
N ILE A 149 -6.15 -5.50 -5.27
CA ILE A 149 -5.67 -4.82 -4.06
C ILE A 149 -4.14 -4.66 -4.12
N ARG A 150 -3.40 -5.71 -4.49
CA ARG A 150 -1.93 -5.66 -4.67
C ARG A 150 -1.52 -4.65 -5.74
N GLU A 151 -2.25 -4.60 -6.85
CA GLU A 151 -2.01 -3.70 -7.98
C GLU A 151 -2.40 -2.23 -7.70
N SER A 152 -3.23 -1.98 -6.67
CA SER A 152 -3.74 -0.63 -6.36
C SER A 152 -2.69 0.36 -5.84
N GLY A 153 -1.58 -0.13 -5.28
CA GLY A 153 -0.60 0.71 -4.57
C GLY A 153 -1.09 1.28 -3.24
N ILE A 154 -2.26 0.86 -2.74
CA ILE A 154 -2.73 1.17 -1.38
C ILE A 154 -2.03 0.20 -0.42
N PRO A 155 -1.35 0.67 0.65
CA PRO A 155 -0.73 -0.20 1.64
C PRO A 155 -1.75 -1.15 2.26
N TYR A 156 -1.50 -2.46 2.20
CA TYR A 156 -2.55 -3.45 2.46
C TYR A 156 -2.12 -4.59 3.39
N THR A 157 -3.10 -5.38 3.85
CA THR A 157 -2.88 -6.75 4.32
C THR A 157 -3.95 -7.66 3.74
N ILE A 158 -3.54 -8.82 3.21
CA ILE A 158 -4.46 -9.86 2.75
C ILE A 158 -4.35 -11.05 3.71
N ILE A 159 -5.41 -11.27 4.48
CA ILE A 159 -5.53 -12.35 5.45
C ILE A 159 -6.38 -13.45 4.82
N ARG A 160 -5.79 -14.64 4.65
CA ARG A 160 -6.43 -15.83 4.08
C ARG A 160 -6.77 -16.83 5.18
N PRO A 161 -7.92 -16.71 5.86
CA PRO A 161 -8.30 -17.70 6.87
C PRO A 161 -8.54 -19.06 6.22
N CYS A 162 -8.20 -20.11 6.96
CA CYS A 162 -8.74 -21.46 6.74
C CYS A 162 -10.25 -21.50 7.10
N ALA A 163 -10.85 -22.70 7.15
CA ALA A 163 -12.29 -22.86 7.36
C ALA A 163 -12.79 -22.14 8.62
N LEU A 164 -13.74 -21.21 8.47
CA LEU A 164 -14.27 -20.39 9.56
C LEU A 164 -15.22 -21.19 10.47
N THR A 165 -15.08 -21.00 11.78
CA THR A 165 -15.97 -21.57 12.81
C THR A 165 -16.58 -20.49 13.71
N GLU A 166 -17.64 -20.85 14.46
CA GLU A 166 -18.21 -20.04 15.55
C GLU A 166 -17.56 -20.38 16.91
N GLU A 167 -16.39 -21.02 16.91
CA GLU A 167 -15.63 -21.30 18.13
C GLU A 167 -15.03 -19.99 18.68
N PRO A 168 -14.81 -19.87 20.00
CA PRO A 168 -14.21 -18.66 20.57
C PRO A 168 -12.78 -18.42 20.05
N ALA A 169 -12.38 -17.16 19.95
CA ALA A 169 -10.97 -16.80 19.83
C ALA A 169 -10.20 -17.18 21.12
N GLY A 170 -8.93 -17.53 20.97
CA GLY A 170 -8.10 -17.96 22.10
C GLY A 170 -6.99 -18.91 21.72
N ALA A 171 -7.29 -19.92 20.89
CA ALA A 171 -6.33 -20.95 20.48
C ALA A 171 -5.07 -20.38 19.80
N ASP A 172 -3.94 -21.07 19.94
CA ASP A 172 -2.70 -20.74 19.25
C ASP A 172 -2.84 -20.85 17.73
N LEU A 173 -2.05 -20.06 17.00
CA LEU A 173 -2.18 -19.90 15.56
C LEU A 173 -0.96 -20.41 14.80
N ILE A 174 -1.23 -20.94 13.61
CA ILE A 174 -0.24 -21.19 12.56
C ILE A 174 -0.52 -20.18 11.45
N VAL A 175 0.48 -19.33 11.20
CA VAL A 175 0.49 -18.30 10.14
C VAL A 175 1.59 -18.68 9.15
N GLU A 176 1.24 -18.79 7.87
CA GLU A 176 2.12 -19.25 6.79
C GLU A 176 1.90 -18.45 5.50
N GLN A 177 2.73 -18.69 4.48
CA GLN A 177 2.60 -18.08 3.16
C GLN A 177 2.70 -19.10 2.03
N GLY A 178 2.34 -18.69 0.81
CA GLY A 178 2.43 -19.53 -0.40
C GLY A 178 1.22 -20.44 -0.66
N ASP A 179 0.14 -20.31 0.12
CA ASP A 179 -1.14 -21.02 -0.03
C ASP A 179 -1.01 -22.55 0.01
N ASN A 180 -0.55 -23.07 1.16
CA ASN A 180 -0.19 -24.45 1.40
C ASN A 180 -0.97 -25.13 2.55
N ILE A 181 -1.37 -24.41 3.61
CA ILE A 181 -1.91 -25.03 4.84
C ILE A 181 -3.41 -25.37 4.75
N THR A 182 -3.88 -26.30 5.57
CA THR A 182 -5.32 -26.55 5.81
C THR A 182 -5.60 -26.67 7.31
N GLY A 183 -6.83 -26.35 7.70
CA GLY A 183 -7.29 -26.35 9.09
C GLY A 183 -8.60 -25.57 9.24
N LYS A 184 -8.82 -25.00 10.43
CA LYS A 184 -9.95 -24.11 10.77
C LYS A 184 -9.49 -22.89 11.58
N ILE A 185 -10.34 -21.88 11.73
CA ILE A 185 -10.12 -20.74 12.64
C ILE A 185 -11.45 -20.09 13.07
N SER A 186 -11.48 -19.58 14.30
CA SER A 186 -12.57 -18.75 14.83
C SER A 186 -12.74 -17.46 14.01
N ARG A 187 -13.98 -17.04 13.78
CA ARG A 187 -14.28 -15.71 13.20
C ARG A 187 -13.79 -14.55 14.07
N ASP A 188 -13.93 -14.66 15.40
CA ASP A 188 -13.46 -13.65 16.35
C ASP A 188 -11.94 -13.46 16.27
N GLU A 189 -11.19 -14.55 16.07
CA GLU A 189 -9.73 -14.52 15.98
C GLU A 189 -9.28 -13.82 14.68
N VAL A 190 -9.98 -14.08 13.57
CA VAL A 190 -9.76 -13.35 12.30
C VAL A 190 -10.11 -11.87 12.46
N ALA A 191 -11.21 -11.54 13.15
CA ALA A 191 -11.61 -10.15 13.38
C ALA A 191 -10.58 -9.38 14.22
N ARG A 192 -10.07 -9.98 15.30
CA ARG A 192 -8.98 -9.41 16.13
C ARG A 192 -7.71 -9.20 15.31
N MET A 193 -7.31 -10.20 14.52
CA MET A 193 -6.14 -10.12 13.64
C MET A 193 -6.29 -9.05 12.55
N CYS A 194 -7.50 -8.83 12.01
CA CYS A 194 -7.77 -7.74 11.06
C CYS A 194 -7.58 -6.35 11.69
N ILE A 195 -7.97 -6.17 12.95
CA ILE A 195 -7.77 -4.91 13.69
C ILE A 195 -6.27 -4.69 13.95
N ALA A 196 -5.58 -5.70 14.51
CA ALA A 196 -4.16 -5.61 14.79
C ALA A 196 -3.29 -5.37 13.53
N ALA A 197 -3.72 -5.86 12.36
CA ALA A 197 -3.05 -5.58 11.10
C ALA A 197 -3.08 -4.08 10.71
N LEU A 198 -4.18 -3.36 10.96
CA LEU A 198 -4.28 -1.92 10.64
C LEU A 198 -3.29 -1.03 11.42
N GLU A 199 -2.82 -1.52 12.58
CA GLU A 199 -1.90 -0.82 13.47
C GLU A 199 -0.45 -1.34 13.34
N SER A 200 -0.24 -2.50 12.71
CA SER A 200 1.07 -3.13 12.57
C SER A 200 1.77 -2.76 11.25
N PRO A 201 2.96 -2.16 11.28
CA PRO A 201 3.75 -1.96 10.06
C PRO A 201 4.34 -3.29 9.54
N TYR A 202 4.47 -4.30 10.40
CA TYR A 202 4.92 -5.64 9.99
C TYR A 202 3.87 -6.37 9.14
N ALA A 203 2.59 -5.96 9.23
CA ALA A 203 1.51 -6.48 8.38
C ALA A 203 1.40 -5.75 7.02
N CYS A 204 2.21 -4.71 6.78
CA CYS A 204 2.18 -3.92 5.54
C CYS A 204 2.64 -4.74 4.32
N ASP A 205 1.81 -4.70 3.28
CA ASP A 205 1.96 -5.36 1.98
C ASP A 205 2.19 -6.88 2.06
N LYS A 206 1.68 -7.50 3.13
CA LYS A 206 1.72 -8.94 3.34
C LYS A 206 0.46 -9.63 2.81
N THR A 207 0.66 -10.75 2.14
CA THR A 207 -0.35 -11.78 1.91
C THR A 207 0.03 -13.02 2.73
N PHE A 208 -0.87 -13.52 3.57
CA PHE A 208 -0.61 -14.71 4.40
C PHE A 208 -1.88 -15.50 4.68
N GLU A 209 -1.71 -16.78 5.03
CA GLU A 209 -2.79 -17.69 5.43
C GLU A 209 -2.69 -18.07 6.91
N VAL A 210 -3.83 -18.31 7.54
CA VAL A 210 -3.91 -18.53 9.00
C VAL A 210 -4.91 -19.61 9.39
N LYS A 211 -4.54 -20.39 10.42
CA LYS A 211 -5.40 -21.36 11.10
C LYS A 211 -5.09 -21.44 12.60
N SER A 212 -6.01 -22.03 13.35
CA SER A 212 -5.74 -22.56 14.69
C SER A 212 -4.84 -23.80 14.63
N VAL A 213 -4.07 -24.05 15.69
CA VAL A 213 -3.38 -25.34 15.93
C VAL A 213 -4.36 -26.50 16.14
N ILE A 214 -5.58 -26.21 16.60
CA ILE A 214 -6.58 -27.21 16.99
C ILE A 214 -7.08 -27.98 15.75
N PRO A 215 -7.03 -29.34 15.74
CA PRO A 215 -7.53 -30.16 14.65
C PRO A 215 -8.97 -29.87 14.29
N PHE A 216 -9.33 -30.02 13.01
CA PHE A 216 -10.71 -29.77 12.55
C PHE A 216 -11.76 -30.62 13.30
N SER A 217 -11.36 -31.83 13.73
CA SER A 217 -12.16 -32.81 14.47
C SER A 217 -12.43 -32.47 15.94
N GLU A 218 -11.71 -31.52 16.54
CA GLU A 218 -11.71 -31.28 17.99
C GLU A 218 -12.26 -29.88 18.28
N PRO A 219 -13.33 -29.71 19.08
CA PRO A 219 -13.87 -28.37 19.36
C PRO A 219 -12.91 -27.57 20.24
N TYR A 220 -12.68 -26.30 19.90
CA TYR A 220 -11.99 -25.39 20.82
C TYR A 220 -12.98 -24.72 21.78
N THR A 221 -12.62 -24.67 23.06
CA THR A 221 -13.37 -23.99 24.13
C THR A 221 -12.42 -23.15 24.98
N VAL A 222 -12.99 -22.14 25.65
CA VAL A 222 -12.28 -21.28 26.60
C VAL A 222 -12.77 -21.59 28.02
N ASP A 223 -11.82 -21.73 28.95
CA ASP A 223 -12.08 -21.79 30.38
C ASP A 223 -12.45 -20.38 30.90
N PRO A 224 -13.64 -20.15 31.48
CA PRO A 224 -14.02 -18.86 32.03
C PRO A 224 -13.22 -18.43 33.27
N GLU A 225 -12.65 -19.37 34.03
CA GLU A 225 -11.85 -19.09 35.23
C GLU A 225 -10.37 -18.80 34.87
N ASN A 226 -9.90 -19.34 33.74
CA ASN A 226 -8.55 -19.13 33.21
C ASN A 226 -8.56 -18.85 31.70
N PRO A 227 -9.06 -17.67 31.26
CA PRO A 227 -9.14 -17.33 29.85
C PRO A 227 -7.74 -17.17 29.22
N PRO A 228 -7.58 -17.50 27.92
CA PRO A 228 -6.31 -17.32 27.23
C PRO A 228 -5.91 -15.85 27.18
N PRO A 229 -4.60 -15.53 27.27
CA PRO A 229 -4.12 -14.15 27.24
C PRO A 229 -4.39 -13.49 25.89
N GLU A 230 -4.38 -12.15 25.89
CA GLU A 230 -4.39 -11.37 24.65
C GLU A 230 -3.13 -11.66 23.82
N LYS A 231 -3.30 -11.82 22.50
CA LYS A 231 -2.21 -12.12 21.58
C LYS A 231 -1.60 -10.84 21.03
N ASP A 232 -0.29 -10.67 21.18
CA ASP A 232 0.46 -9.77 20.30
C ASP A 232 0.55 -10.41 18.91
N TYR A 233 -0.24 -9.91 17.94
CA TYR A 233 -0.21 -10.43 16.59
C TYR A 233 1.09 -10.06 15.82
N ASN A 234 1.89 -9.11 16.31
CA ASN A 234 3.15 -8.72 15.67
C ASN A 234 4.15 -9.87 15.61
N VAL A 235 4.14 -10.80 16.58
CA VAL A 235 5.03 -11.98 16.57
C VAL A 235 4.81 -12.87 15.35
N TYR A 236 3.60 -12.89 14.79
CA TYR A 236 3.30 -13.58 13.53
C TYR A 236 3.63 -12.70 12.33
N PHE A 237 3.26 -11.41 12.36
CA PHE A 237 3.49 -10.50 11.23
C PHE A 237 4.99 -10.31 10.92
N GLN A 238 5.86 -10.34 11.94
CA GLN A 238 7.31 -10.21 11.79
C GLN A 238 7.99 -11.38 11.06
N THR A 239 7.34 -12.56 10.93
CA THR A 239 7.89 -13.69 10.16
C THR A 239 7.57 -13.61 8.66
N LEU A 240 6.65 -12.72 8.26
CA LEU A 240 6.10 -12.63 6.91
C LEU A 240 7.04 -11.93 5.94
N LYS A 241 7.27 -12.58 4.79
CA LYS A 241 8.11 -12.09 3.69
C LYS A 241 7.26 -11.36 2.66
N ASP A 242 7.88 -10.40 1.99
CA ASP A 242 7.26 -9.61 0.94
C ASP A 242 7.01 -10.46 -0.31
N GLY A 243 5.94 -10.15 -1.04
CA GLY A 243 5.65 -10.75 -2.36
C GLY A 243 5.25 -12.24 -2.38
N ILE A 244 5.25 -12.96 -1.26
CA ILE A 244 4.85 -14.38 -1.24
C ILE A 244 3.32 -14.51 -1.24
N THR A 245 2.75 -14.99 -2.35
CA THR A 245 1.29 -15.07 -2.59
C THR A 245 0.78 -16.47 -2.94
N GLY A 246 1.66 -17.41 -3.31
CA GLY A 246 1.31 -18.71 -3.85
C GLY A 246 1.10 -18.71 -5.38
N LYS A 247 1.02 -17.54 -6.03
CA LYS A 247 0.89 -17.42 -7.50
C LYS A 247 2.19 -17.79 -8.23
N GLU A 248 3.32 -17.73 -7.53
CA GLU A 248 4.64 -18.12 -8.03
C GLU A 248 4.67 -19.60 -8.46
N SER A 249 3.76 -20.44 -7.92
CA SER A 249 3.57 -21.84 -8.32
C SER A 249 2.76 -22.02 -9.60
N LEU A 250 2.02 -21.00 -10.04
CA LEU A 250 1.26 -20.98 -11.31
C LEU A 250 2.18 -20.54 -12.46
N GLU A 251 3.00 -19.51 -12.22
CA GLU A 251 3.86 -18.87 -13.22
C GLU A 251 4.96 -19.81 -13.75
N GLN A 252 5.41 -20.79 -12.95
CA GLN A 252 6.36 -21.83 -13.37
C GLN A 252 5.86 -22.75 -14.50
N SER A 253 4.59 -22.63 -14.92
CA SER A 253 4.03 -23.38 -16.05
C SER A 253 4.08 -22.64 -17.41
N ALA A 254 4.44 -21.36 -17.43
CA ALA A 254 4.48 -20.58 -18.67
C ALA A 254 5.74 -20.93 -19.51
N PRO A 255 5.60 -21.36 -20.78
CA PRO A 255 6.75 -21.51 -21.66
C PRO A 255 7.37 -20.13 -21.96
N PRO A 256 8.70 -20.05 -22.15
CA PRO A 256 9.35 -18.78 -22.43
C PRO A 256 8.83 -18.18 -23.75
N VAL A 257 8.46 -16.90 -23.70
CA VAL A 257 8.05 -16.15 -24.89
C VAL A 257 9.24 -16.06 -25.85
N PRO A 258 9.10 -16.44 -27.14
CA PRO A 258 10.17 -16.26 -28.12
C PRO A 258 10.55 -14.78 -28.28
N VAL A 259 11.86 -14.53 -28.40
CA VAL A 259 12.47 -13.22 -28.68
C VAL A 259 12.64 -13.02 -30.18
#